data_AF-A0A7K2J301-F1
#
_entry.id   AF-A0A7K2J301-F1
#
_cell.length_a   1.000
_cell.length_b   1.000
_cell.length_c   1.000
_cell.angle_alpha   90.00
_cell.angle_beta   90.00
_cell.angle_gamma   90.00
#
_symmetry.space_group_name_H-M   'P 1'
#
loop_
_entity.id
_entity.type
_entity.pdbx_description
1 polymer ?
#
loop_
_entity_poly.entity_id
_entity_poly.type
_entity_poly.pdbx_seq_one_letter_code
_entity_poly.pdbx_strand_id
1 'polypeptide(L)'
;MGQNASLVMLLALGLLLGALSVLVMLPAAQHLRSLQTGERVQATLHTGGSCMIGHCRVAFEADGRAVVADLPVGSGGGKESVGASVAVRYQPDDPRTVAREADTGGGGALVLAVISGGAALLVLALSAVAAFFMARQRRAERATSLEAAGPA
;
A
#
# COMPACT_ATOMS: atom_id res chain seq x y z
N MET A 1 -8.56 10.91 28.05
CA MET A 1 -9.04 9.65 27.41
C MET A 1 -8.60 8.48 28.29
N GLY A 2 -9.52 7.56 28.61
CA GLY A 2 -9.19 6.41 29.45
C GLY A 2 -8.23 5.43 28.77
N GLN A 3 -7.38 4.77 29.54
CA GLN A 3 -6.33 3.86 29.07
C GLN A 3 -6.85 2.75 28.14
N ASN A 4 -8.08 2.26 28.40
CA ASN A 4 -8.75 1.27 27.54
C ASN A 4 -9.14 1.84 26.17
N ALA A 5 -9.61 3.09 26.10
CA ALA A 5 -9.99 3.74 24.84
C ALA A 5 -8.77 3.96 23.94
N SER A 6 -7.61 4.30 24.54
CA SER A 6 -6.36 4.46 23.80
C SER A 6 -5.90 3.14 23.15
N LEU A 7 -6.09 2.01 23.84
CA LEU A 7 -5.67 0.71 23.34
C LEU A 7 -6.59 0.19 22.22
N VAL A 8 -7.90 0.41 22.34
CA VAL A 8 -8.88 0.12 21.29
C VAL A 8 -8.58 0.95 20.03
N MET A 9 -8.26 2.23 20.19
CA MET A 9 -7.91 3.11 19.08
C MET A 9 -6.64 2.66 18.35
N LEU A 10 -5.60 2.26 19.07
CA LEU A 10 -4.36 1.74 18.47
C LEU A 10 -4.58 0.42 17.74
N LEU A 11 -5.33 -0.52 18.33
CA LEU A 11 -5.70 -1.77 17.66
C LEU A 11 -6.48 -1.53 16.37
N ALA A 12 -7.48 -0.63 16.41
CA ALA A 12 -8.26 -0.28 15.23
C ALA A 12 -7.38 0.35 14.14
N LEU A 13 -6.48 1.26 14.51
CA LEU A 13 -5.55 1.89 13.56
C LEU A 13 -4.58 0.87 12.94
N GLY A 14 -4.01 -0.02 13.75
CA GLY A 14 -3.12 -1.08 13.26
C GLY A 14 -3.83 -2.04 12.29
N LEU A 15 -5.05 -2.45 12.60
CA LEU A 15 -5.87 -3.29 11.73
C LEU A 15 -6.24 -2.58 10.42
N LEU A 16 -6.62 -1.30 10.48
CA LEU A 16 -6.94 -0.50 9.29
C LEU A 16 -5.72 -0.38 8.37
N LEU A 17 -4.54 -0.06 8.92
CA LEU A 17 -3.29 0.03 8.16
C LEU A 17 -2.91 -1.32 7.53
N GLY A 18 -3.06 -2.41 8.29
CA GLY A 18 -2.80 -3.76 7.80
C GLY A 18 -3.75 -4.16 6.67
N ALA A 19 -5.05 -3.90 6.84
CA ALA A 19 -6.07 -4.16 5.82
C ALA A 19 -5.80 -3.35 4.54
N LEU A 20 -5.43 -2.07 4.66
CA LEU A 20 -5.13 -1.22 3.52
C LEU A 20 -3.88 -1.69 2.76
N SER A 21 -2.85 -2.15 3.47
CA SER A 21 -1.66 -2.77 2.87
C SER A 21 -2.00 -4.04 2.08
N VAL A 22 -2.74 -4.97 2.70
CA VAL A 22 -3.02 -6.30 2.14
C VAL A 22 -4.09 -6.26 1.04
N LEU A 23 -5.18 -5.49 1.23
CA LEU A 23 -6.33 -5.52 0.33
C LEU A 23 -6.22 -4.53 -0.83
N VAL A 24 -5.42 -3.48 -0.67
CA VAL A 24 -5.32 -2.43 -1.71
C VAL A 24 -3.94 -2.44 -2.35
N MET A 25 -2.88 -2.37 -1.54
CA MET A 25 -1.53 -2.15 -2.08
C MET A 25 -0.90 -3.42 -2.66
N LEU A 26 -1.12 -4.59 -2.03
CA LEU A 26 -0.62 -5.86 -2.56
C LEU A 26 -1.21 -6.21 -3.94
N PRO A 27 -2.54 -6.16 -4.14
CA PRO A 27 -3.14 -6.45 -5.43
C PRO A 27 -2.69 -5.46 -6.51
N ALA A 28 -2.56 -4.17 -6.17
CA ALA A 28 -2.03 -3.16 -7.09
C ALA A 28 -0.59 -3.49 -7.52
N ALA A 29 0.27 -3.89 -6.58
CA ALA A 29 1.64 -4.30 -6.89
C ALA A 29 1.70 -5.60 -7.71
N GLN A 30 0.81 -6.56 -7.46
CA GLN A 30 0.71 -7.80 -8.24
C GLN A 30 0.25 -7.53 -9.67
N HIS A 31 -0.72 -6.64 -9.86
CA HIS A 31 -1.18 -6.24 -11.20
C HIS A 31 -0.07 -5.56 -12.02
N LEU A 32 0.75 -4.74 -11.38
CA LEU A 32 1.94 -4.17 -12.02
C LEU A 32 2.98 -5.25 -12.38
N ARG A 33 3.13 -6.28 -11.54
CA ARG A 33 4.02 -7.41 -11.83
C ARG A 33 3.53 -8.27 -12.99
N SER A 34 2.22 -8.49 -13.15
CA SER A 34 1.73 -9.23 -14.32
C SER A 34 2.08 -8.54 -15.63
N LEU A 35 2.25 -7.21 -15.62
CA LEU A 35 2.70 -6.46 -16.79
C LEU A 35 4.19 -6.60 -17.08
N GLN A 36 5.00 -7.25 -16.22
CA GLN A 36 6.40 -7.58 -16.56
C GLN A 36 6.50 -8.53 -17.75
N THR A 37 5.48 -9.35 -17.99
CA THR A 37 5.41 -10.23 -19.16
C THR A 37 4.70 -9.59 -20.35
N GLY A 38 4.18 -8.37 -20.20
CA GLY A 38 3.54 -7.62 -21.27
C GLY A 38 4.53 -7.12 -22.33
N GLU A 39 4.00 -6.68 -23.47
CA GLU A 39 4.80 -6.20 -24.59
C GLU A 39 5.34 -4.80 -24.30
N ARG A 40 6.61 -4.57 -24.65
CA ARG A 40 7.30 -3.30 -24.40
C ARG A 40 7.19 -2.40 -25.62
N VAL A 41 6.79 -1.15 -25.40
CA VAL A 41 6.72 -0.12 -26.44
C VAL A 41 7.16 1.24 -25.89
N GLN A 42 7.68 2.08 -26.78
CA GLN A 42 7.91 3.49 -26.46
C GLN A 42 6.61 4.26 -26.59
N ALA A 43 6.20 4.86 -25.50
CA ALA A 43 5.07 5.78 -25.46
C ALA A 43 5.54 7.22 -25.32
N THR A 44 4.60 8.14 -25.53
CA THR A 44 4.78 9.57 -25.27
C THR A 44 3.84 9.99 -24.16
N LEU A 45 4.32 10.80 -23.22
CA LEU A 45 3.49 11.33 -22.14
C LEU A 45 2.46 12.30 -22.74
N HIS A 46 1.18 11.95 -22.69
CA HIS A 46 0.11 12.68 -23.37
C HIS A 46 -0.51 13.78 -22.49
N THR A 47 -0.55 13.58 -21.17
CA THR A 47 -1.02 14.59 -20.21
C THR A 47 0.00 14.74 -19.09
N GLY A 48 0.36 15.99 -18.80
CA GLY A 48 1.28 16.34 -17.73
C GLY A 48 0.48 16.54 -16.46
N GLY A 49 0.69 15.67 -15.49
CA GLY A 49 0.03 15.70 -14.20
C GLY A 49 0.84 14.93 -13.19
N SER A 50 0.37 14.91 -11.94
CA SER A 50 0.98 14.05 -10.93
C SER A 50 0.63 12.60 -11.24
N CYS A 51 1.55 11.85 -11.85
CA CYS A 51 1.39 10.41 -12.07
C CYS A 51 1.22 9.66 -10.74
N MET A 52 1.64 10.29 -9.64
CA MET A 52 1.39 9.80 -8.29
C MET A 52 -0.11 9.70 -7.96
N ILE A 53 -0.96 10.62 -8.44
CA ILE A 53 -2.40 10.63 -8.16
C ILE A 53 -3.27 10.10 -9.31
N GLY A 54 -2.68 9.52 -10.37
CA GLY A 54 -3.42 8.83 -11.43
C GLY A 54 -4.00 9.71 -12.53
N HIS A 55 -3.39 10.87 -12.82
CA HIS A 55 -3.81 11.76 -13.91
C HIS A 55 -2.81 11.78 -15.09
N CYS A 56 -1.97 10.75 -15.19
CA CYS A 56 -1.01 10.64 -16.29
C CYS A 56 -1.54 9.71 -17.36
N ARG A 57 -1.50 10.19 -18.60
CA ARG A 57 -1.82 9.38 -19.78
C ARG A 57 -0.62 9.27 -20.67
N VAL A 58 -0.50 8.13 -21.32
CA VAL A 58 0.53 7.84 -22.32
C VAL A 58 -0.15 7.50 -23.64
N ALA A 59 0.48 7.93 -24.74
CA ALA A 59 0.06 7.62 -26.10
C ALA A 59 1.13 6.75 -26.77
N PHE A 60 0.72 5.63 -27.35
CA PHE A 60 1.59 4.71 -28.08
C PHE A 60 0.82 3.99 -29.18
N GLU A 61 1.54 3.29 -30.05
CA GLU A 61 0.94 2.42 -31.06
C GLU A 61 0.93 0.97 -30.56
N ALA A 62 -0.21 0.31 -30.65
CA ALA A 62 -0.37 -1.13 -30.46
C ALA A 62 -1.16 -1.70 -31.63
N ASP A 63 -0.66 -2.77 -32.26
CA ASP A 63 -1.26 -3.38 -33.45
C ASP A 63 -1.60 -2.38 -34.58
N GLY A 64 -0.73 -1.39 -34.80
CA GLY A 64 -0.91 -0.34 -35.81
C GLY A 64 -2.06 0.64 -35.50
N ARG A 65 -2.50 0.71 -34.24
CA ARG A 65 -3.51 1.66 -33.76
C ARG A 65 -2.93 2.54 -32.68
N ALA A 66 -3.22 3.84 -32.75
CA ALA A 66 -2.94 4.76 -31.67
C ALA A 66 -3.82 4.47 -30.45
N VAL A 67 -3.18 4.19 -29.31
CA VAL A 67 -3.80 3.92 -28.02
C VAL A 67 -3.40 5.04 -27.05
N VAL A 68 -4.38 5.56 -26.32
CA VAL A 68 -4.16 6.45 -25.17
C VAL A 68 -4.65 5.74 -23.94
N ALA A 69 -3.77 5.56 -22.97
CA ALA A 69 -4.05 4.80 -21.75
C ALA A 69 -3.56 5.53 -20.50
N ASP A 70 -4.27 5.33 -19.40
CA ASP A 70 -3.93 5.90 -18.10
C ASP A 70 -2.81 5.09 -17.45
N LEU A 71 -1.81 5.78 -16.92
CA LEU A 71 -0.80 5.17 -16.06
C LEU A 71 -1.39 4.94 -14.65
N PRO A 72 -1.03 3.82 -14.00
CA PRO A 72 -1.48 3.52 -12.65
C PRO A 72 -1.10 4.61 -11.65
N VAL A 73 -1.96 4.81 -10.65
CA VAL A 73 -1.66 5.64 -9.47
C VAL A 73 -0.34 5.19 -8.82
N GLY A 74 0.47 6.15 -8.36
CA GLY A 74 1.79 5.86 -7.82
C GLY A 74 2.87 5.58 -8.86
N SER A 75 2.62 5.81 -10.15
CA SER A 75 3.65 5.73 -11.19
C SER A 75 4.69 6.84 -11.04
N GLY A 76 5.97 6.50 -11.24
CA GLY A 76 7.10 7.41 -11.08
C GLY A 76 7.28 8.46 -12.18
N GLY A 77 6.36 8.53 -13.15
CA GLY A 77 6.43 9.43 -14.32
C GLY A 77 6.15 10.91 -14.03
N GLY A 78 5.72 11.29 -12.81
CA GLY A 78 5.23 12.65 -12.51
C GLY A 78 6.27 13.77 -12.56
N LYS A 79 7.54 13.43 -12.82
CA LYS A 79 8.67 14.35 -13.01
C LYS A 79 9.01 14.58 -14.49
N GLU A 80 8.40 13.82 -15.40
CA GLU A 80 8.60 13.95 -16.84
C GLU A 80 7.64 15.01 -17.43
N SER A 81 8.10 15.73 -18.45
CA SER A 81 7.27 16.72 -19.15
C SER A 81 6.32 16.05 -20.14
N VAL A 82 5.23 16.74 -20.49
CA VAL A 82 4.36 16.33 -21.61
C VAL A 82 5.19 16.21 -22.89
N GLY A 83 4.96 15.15 -23.65
CA GLY A 83 5.73 14.81 -24.85
C GLY A 83 7.01 14.03 -24.58
N ALA A 84 7.41 13.82 -23.32
CA ALA A 84 8.56 12.98 -22.99
C ALA A 84 8.32 11.53 -23.46
N SER A 85 9.37 10.90 -24.00
CA SER A 85 9.34 9.49 -24.35
C SER A 85 9.50 8.65 -23.08
N VAL A 86 8.59 7.68 -22.89
CA VAL A 86 8.56 6.82 -21.71
C VAL A 86 8.38 5.38 -22.16
N ALA A 87 9.22 4.47 -21.63
CA ALA A 87 9.05 3.05 -21.84
C ALA A 87 7.87 2.51 -21.02
N VAL A 88 6.95 1.85 -21.70
CA VAL A 88 5.78 1.23 -21.08
C VAL A 88 5.67 -0.23 -21.46
N ARG A 89 4.97 -1.00 -20.63
CA ARG A 89 4.54 -2.36 -20.93
C ARG A 89 3.03 -2.43 -20.89
N TYR A 90 2.43 -3.01 -21.92
CA TYR A 90 0.98 -3.19 -22.03
C TYR A 90 0.61 -4.66 -22.18
N GLN A 91 -0.62 -5.00 -21.86
CA GLN A 91 -1.17 -6.33 -22.09
C GLN A 91 -1.65 -6.44 -23.55
N PRO A 92 -1.18 -7.40 -24.36
CA PRO A 92 -1.59 -7.50 -25.77
C PRO A 92 -3.11 -7.69 -25.94
N ASP A 93 -3.74 -8.46 -25.05
CA ASP A 93 -5.18 -8.72 -25.08
C ASP A 93 -6.04 -7.50 -24.68
N ASP A 94 -5.45 -6.57 -23.92
CA ASP A 94 -6.07 -5.30 -23.53
C ASP A 94 -5.03 -4.17 -23.47
N PRO A 95 -4.77 -3.48 -24.61
CA PRO A 95 -3.75 -2.44 -24.71
C PRO A 95 -3.99 -1.23 -23.80
N ARG A 96 -5.18 -1.09 -23.19
CA ARG A 96 -5.44 -0.03 -22.20
C ARG A 96 -4.86 -0.36 -20.84
N THR A 97 -4.61 -1.63 -20.55
CA THR A 97 -3.91 -2.06 -19.35
C THR A 97 -2.41 -1.88 -19.58
N VAL A 98 -1.88 -0.76 -19.07
CA VAL A 98 -0.50 -0.33 -19.28
C VAL A 98 0.16 0.06 -17.95
N ALA A 99 1.46 -0.15 -17.86
CA ALA A 99 2.28 0.41 -16.79
C ALA A 99 3.61 0.90 -17.34
N ARG A 100 4.23 1.86 -16.66
CA ARG A 100 5.61 2.24 -16.96
C ARG A 100 6.52 1.04 -16.65
N GLU A 101 7.48 0.77 -17.53
CA GLU A 101 8.39 -0.36 -17.35
C GLU A 101 9.18 -0.27 -16.03
N ALA A 102 9.56 0.93 -15.61
CA ALA A 102 10.23 1.14 -14.32
C ALA A 102 9.34 0.81 -13.10
N ASP A 103 8.01 0.77 -13.28
CA ASP A 103 7.03 0.57 -12.20
C ASP A 103 6.47 -0.87 -12.18
N THR A 104 6.77 -1.72 -13.17
CA THR A 104 6.28 -3.12 -13.20
C THR A 104 6.87 -4.00 -12.09
N GLY A 105 7.88 -3.53 -11.35
CA GLY A 105 8.35 -4.16 -10.10
C GLY A 105 7.35 -4.09 -8.92
N GLY A 106 6.27 -3.32 -9.07
CA GLY A 106 5.29 -3.00 -8.02
C GLY A 106 5.16 -1.51 -7.73
N GLY A 107 5.99 -0.67 -8.36
CA GLY A 107 5.90 0.80 -8.35
C GLY A 107 5.84 1.42 -6.96
N GLY A 108 5.25 2.61 -6.87
CA GLY A 108 4.97 3.28 -5.59
C GLY A 108 4.03 2.49 -4.68
N ALA A 109 3.17 1.64 -5.24
CA ALA A 109 2.25 0.80 -4.48
C ALA A 109 2.98 -0.20 -3.57
N LEU A 110 4.08 -0.80 -4.04
CA LEU A 110 4.91 -1.69 -3.22
C LEU A 110 5.55 -0.95 -2.04
N VAL A 111 6.06 0.26 -2.28
CA VAL A 111 6.67 1.09 -1.23
C VAL A 111 5.63 1.45 -0.17
N LEU A 112 4.44 1.88 -0.59
CA LEU A 112 3.33 2.18 0.31
C LEU A 112 2.85 0.93 1.05
N ALA A 113 2.80 -0.25 0.41
CA ALA A 113 2.47 -1.51 1.06
C ALA A 113 3.44 -1.82 2.21
N VAL A 114 4.75 -1.67 1.97
CA VAL A 114 5.79 -1.94 2.97
C VAL A 114 5.72 -0.96 4.13
N ILE A 115 5.56 0.33 3.86
CA ILE A 115 5.48 1.36 4.91
C ILE A 115 4.21 1.15 5.76
N SER A 116 3.06 0.98 5.12
CA SER A 116 1.78 0.77 5.82
C SER A 116 1.75 -0.54 6.59
N GLY A 117 2.26 -1.63 6.00
CA GLY A 117 2.38 -2.93 6.65
C GLY A 117 3.35 -2.89 7.83
N GLY A 118 4.50 -2.24 7.67
CA GLY A 118 5.47 -2.04 8.75
C GLY A 118 4.90 -1.22 9.92
N ALA A 119 4.22 -0.12 9.61
CA ALA A 119 3.53 0.70 10.61
C ALA A 119 2.43 -0.10 11.34
N ALA A 120 1.63 -0.89 10.62
CA ALA A 120 0.62 -1.76 11.20
C ALA A 120 1.23 -2.75 12.20
N LEU A 121 2.31 -3.44 11.81
CA LEU A 121 3.00 -4.39 12.69
C LEU A 121 3.54 -3.72 13.96
N LEU A 122 4.13 -2.54 13.82
CA LEU A 122 4.66 -1.79 14.96
C LEU A 122 3.54 -1.37 15.93
N VAL A 123 2.43 -0.85 15.40
CA VAL A 123 1.27 -0.46 16.22
C VAL A 123 0.63 -1.66 16.92
N LEU A 124 0.51 -2.80 16.23
CA LEU A 124 0.00 -4.04 16.80
C LEU A 124 0.92 -4.59 17.89
N ALA A 125 2.24 -4.56 17.68
CA ALA A 125 3.23 -4.98 18.67
C ALA A 125 3.15 -4.13 19.95
N LEU A 126 3.11 -2.80 19.80
CA LEU A 126 2.95 -1.88 20.94
C LEU A 126 1.64 -2.12 21.70
N SER A 127 0.55 -2.37 20.97
CA SER A 127 -0.75 -2.70 21.56
C SER A 127 -0.71 -4.01 22.34
N ALA A 128 -0.07 -5.04 21.80
CA ALA A 128 0.09 -6.34 22.47
C ALA A 128 0.94 -6.23 23.74
N VAL A 129 2.05 -5.47 23.69
CA VAL A 129 2.90 -5.21 24.86
C VAL A 129 2.12 -4.48 25.95
N ALA A 130 1.37 -3.43 25.59
CA ALA A 130 0.54 -2.69 26.54
C ALA A 130 -0.53 -3.58 27.18
N ALA A 131 -1.22 -4.41 26.38
CA ALA A 131 -2.21 -5.36 26.87
C ALA A 131 -1.60 -6.40 27.82
N PHE A 132 -0.40 -6.90 27.49
CA PHE A 132 0.33 -7.86 28.33
C PHE A 132 0.69 -7.27 29.70
N PHE A 133 1.25 -6.06 29.74
CA PHE A 133 1.59 -5.40 30.99
C PHE A 133 0.36 -5.11 31.85
N MET A 134 -0.75 -4.67 31.24
CA MET A 134 -2.00 -4.48 31.99
C MET A 134 -2.58 -5.78 32.53
N ALA A 135 -2.56 -6.86 31.74
CA ALA A 135 -2.98 -8.18 32.23
C ALA A 135 -2.10 -8.66 33.38
N ARG A 136 -0.80 -8.39 33.32
CA ARG A 136 0.15 -8.70 34.39
C ARG A 136 -0.11 -7.88 35.65
N GLN A 137 -0.33 -6.58 35.54
CA GLN A 137 -0.67 -5.70 36.68
C GLN A 137 -1.97 -6.16 37.35
N ARG A 138 -3.03 -6.42 36.57
CA ARG A 138 -4.30 -6.93 37.10
C ARG A 138 -4.16 -8.28 37.81
N ARG A 139 -3.29 -9.16 37.31
CA ARG A 139 -3.00 -10.45 37.98
C ARG A 139 -2.26 -10.24 39.30
N ALA A 140 -1.30 -9.32 39.34
CA ALA A 140 -0.57 -8.97 40.57
C ALA A 140 -1.49 -8.34 41.62
N GLU A 141 -2.34 -7.38 41.23
CA GLU A 141 -3.33 -6.75 42.11
C GLU A 141 -4.37 -7.74 42.65
N ARG A 142 -4.78 -8.72 41.84
CA ARG A 142 -5.66 -9.81 42.29
C ARG A 142 -4.96 -10.74 43.28
N ALA A 143 -3.69 -11.08 43.03
CA ALA A 143 -2.93 -11.93 43.96
C ALA A 143 -2.75 -11.24 45.33
N THR A 144 -2.42 -9.95 45.34
CA THR A 144 -2.28 -9.19 46.59
C THR A 144 -3.60 -8.99 47.33
N SER A 145 -4.71 -8.78 46.61
CA SER A 145 -6.04 -8.66 47.25
C SER A 145 -6.57 -9.99 47.80
N LEU A 146 -6.26 -11.13 47.16
CA LEU A 146 -6.55 -12.46 47.70
C LEU A 146 -5.73 -12.78 48.95
N GLU A 147 -4.47 -12.35 49.00
CA GLU A 147 -3.60 -12.51 50.17
C GLU A 147 -4.03 -11.60 51.34
N ALA A 148 -4.46 -10.37 51.03
CA ALA A 148 -5.03 -9.44 52.01
C ALA A 148 -6.41 -9.86 52.54
N ALA A 149 -7.16 -10.66 51.78
CA ALA A 149 -8.47 -11.21 52.15
C ALA A 149 -8.37 -12.59 52.82
N GLY A 150 -7.22 -12.94 53.41
CA GLY A 150 -6.91 -14.25 54.01
C GLY A 150 -8.00 -14.82 54.93
N PRO A 151 -8.02 -16.16 55.13
CA PRO A 151 -9.16 -16.90 55.67
C PRO A 151 -9.48 -16.46 57.10
N ALA A 152 -10.78 -16.20 57.33
CA ALA A 152 -11.35 -15.90 58.64
C ALA A 152 -11.16 -17.05 59.64
#